data_AF-I2B6X1-F1
#
_entry.id   AF-I2B6X1-F1
#
_cell.length_a   1.000
_cell.length_b   1.000
_cell.length_c   1.000
_cell.angle_alpha   90.00
_cell.angle_beta   90.00
_cell.angle_gamma   90.00
#
_symmetry.space_group_name_H-M   'P 1'
#
loop_
_entity.id
_entity.type
_entity.pdbx_description
1 polymer ?
#
loop_
_entity_poly.entity_id
_entity_poly.type
_entity_poly.pdbx_seq_one_letter_code
_entity_poly.pdbx_strand_id
1 'polypeptide(L)'
;MDCVANSESVSSVMSYAIKASCWFWRNNGGINKKYGAKGDINILIDNEKNNIELITLAVNGGRNGLAERQQYFDAIKKEWGLE
;
A
#
# COMPACT_ATOMS: atom_id res chain seq x y z
N MET A 1 19.81 2.83 4.68
CA MET A 1 19.60 1.40 4.43
C MET A 1 20.01 1.15 3.00
N ASP A 2 21.04 0.35 2.80
CA ASP A 2 21.47 -0.04 1.46
C ASP A 2 20.84 -1.39 1.12
N CYS A 3 19.66 -1.36 0.49
CA CYS A 3 18.96 -2.57 0.04
C CYS A 3 19.56 -3.18 -1.22
N VAL A 4 20.50 -2.50 -1.89
CA VAL A 4 21.17 -3.04 -3.07
C VAL A 4 22.32 -3.93 -2.63
N ALA A 5 23.15 -3.44 -1.70
CA ALA A 5 24.24 -4.23 -1.15
C ALA A 5 23.75 -5.27 -0.11
N ASN A 6 22.65 -5.00 0.60
CA ASN A 6 22.16 -5.84 1.71
C ASN A 6 20.64 -6.05 1.65
N SER A 7 20.12 -6.60 0.56
CA SER A 7 18.68 -6.80 0.36
C SER A 7 18.02 -7.65 1.45
N GLU A 8 18.73 -8.65 1.99
CA GLU A 8 18.24 -9.53 3.07
C GLU A 8 17.94 -8.77 4.38
N SER A 9 18.48 -7.55 4.54
CA SER A 9 18.14 -6.72 5.68
C SER A 9 16.65 -6.34 5.73
N VAL A 10 15.95 -6.34 4.58
CA VAL A 10 14.50 -6.11 4.50
C VAL A 10 13.72 -7.27 5.13
N SER A 11 14.20 -8.51 5.01
CA SER A 11 13.54 -9.70 5.58
C SER A 11 14.00 -10.02 7.00
N SER A 12 15.20 -9.62 7.40
CA SER A 12 15.79 -9.95 8.71
C SER A 12 15.66 -8.84 9.76
N VAL A 13 15.39 -7.60 9.36
CA VAL A 13 15.24 -6.45 10.29
C VAL A 13 13.84 -5.84 10.14
N MET A 14 12.99 -6.01 11.15
CA MET A 14 11.60 -5.54 11.14
C MET A 14 11.45 -4.05 10.82
N SER A 15 12.32 -3.19 11.37
CA SER A 15 12.26 -1.76 11.10
C SER A 15 12.56 -1.40 9.63
N TYR A 16 13.33 -2.25 8.94
CA TYR A 16 13.66 -2.07 7.53
C TYR A 16 12.51 -2.54 6.65
N ALA A 17 11.87 -3.66 6.99
CA ALA A 17 10.63 -4.11 6.36
C ALA A 17 9.55 -3.01 6.38
N ILE A 18 9.31 -2.42 7.56
CA ILE A 18 8.32 -1.34 7.72
C ILE A 18 8.68 -0.13 6.87
N LYS A 19 9.96 0.29 6.87
CA LYS A 19 10.43 1.43 6.06
C LYS A 19 10.27 1.19 4.56
N ALA A 20 10.61 0.00 4.06
CA ALA A 20 10.46 -0.36 2.66
C ALA A 20 8.98 -0.34 2.23
N SER A 21 8.08 -0.94 3.01
CA SER A 21 6.64 -0.92 2.75
C SER A 21 6.08 0.51 2.76
N CYS A 22 6.48 1.32 3.74
CA CYS A 22 6.13 2.73 3.83
C CYS A 22 6.63 3.58 2.65
N TRP A 23 7.82 3.26 2.14
CA TRP A 23 8.38 3.93 0.97
C TRP A 23 7.59 3.57 -0.29
N PHE A 24 7.30 2.27 -0.51
CA PHE A 24 6.49 1.83 -1.65
C PHE A 24 5.14 2.55 -1.67
N TRP A 25 4.47 2.61 -0.51
CA TRP A 25 3.15 3.25 -0.38
C TRP A 25 3.15 4.73 -0.79
N ARG A 26 4.23 5.45 -0.51
CA ARG A 26 4.33 6.90 -0.76
C ARG A 26 4.94 7.26 -2.12
N ASN A 27 5.60 6.32 -2.80
CA ASN A 27 6.45 6.67 -3.95
C ASN A 27 6.32 5.73 -5.15
N ASN A 28 5.69 4.57 -5.03
CA ASN A 28 5.80 3.52 -6.06
C ASN A 28 4.48 2.80 -6.37
N GLY A 29 3.34 3.39 -6.03
CA GLY A 29 2.04 2.91 -6.52
C GLY A 29 1.95 2.97 -8.06
N GLY A 30 1.37 1.95 -8.67
CA GLY A 30 1.25 1.80 -10.12
C GLY A 30 0.33 2.84 -10.79
N ILE A 31 -0.55 3.50 -10.03
CA ILE A 31 -1.46 4.52 -10.56
C ILE A 31 -0.85 5.91 -10.37
N ASN A 32 -0.27 6.43 -11.45
CA ASN A 32 0.47 7.71 -11.41
C ASN A 32 -0.36 8.92 -11.86
N LYS A 33 -1.23 8.75 -12.87
CA LYS A 33 -1.92 9.88 -13.51
C LYS A 33 -3.18 10.33 -12.76
N LYS A 34 -3.91 9.39 -12.17
CA LYS A 34 -5.17 9.66 -11.47
C LYS A 34 -4.90 10.59 -10.27
N TYR A 35 -5.65 11.68 -10.17
CA TYR A 35 -5.45 12.75 -9.17
C TYR A 35 -4.03 13.33 -9.11
N GLY A 36 -3.19 13.09 -10.13
CA GLY A 36 -1.78 13.46 -10.08
C GLY A 36 -0.98 12.71 -9.00
N ALA A 37 -1.38 11.48 -8.66
CA ALA A 37 -0.83 10.70 -7.55
C ALA A 37 0.69 10.44 -7.65
N LYS A 38 1.25 10.32 -8.86
CA LYS A 38 2.71 10.14 -9.08
C LYS A 38 3.37 9.06 -8.21
N GLY A 39 2.63 7.98 -7.90
CA GLY A 39 3.08 6.87 -7.07
C GLY A 39 2.77 7.00 -5.57
N ASP A 40 2.25 8.12 -5.10
CA ASP A 40 1.77 8.30 -3.73
C ASP A 40 0.32 7.80 -3.59
N ILE A 41 0.17 6.67 -2.90
CA ILE A 41 -1.13 6.03 -2.68
C ILE A 41 -2.02 6.89 -1.75
N ASN A 42 -1.45 7.75 -0.90
CA ASN A 42 -2.27 8.60 -0.02
C ASN A 42 -3.13 9.58 -0.83
N ILE A 43 -2.61 10.10 -1.94
CA ILE A 43 -3.39 10.98 -2.83
C ILE A 43 -4.62 10.26 -3.38
N LEU A 44 -4.53 8.97 -3.67
CA LEU A 44 -5.67 8.15 -4.11
C LEU A 44 -6.70 8.00 -2.99
N ILE A 45 -6.24 7.76 -1.75
CA ILE A 45 -7.09 7.56 -0.57
C ILE A 45 -7.83 8.85 -0.18
N ASP A 46 -7.15 9.99 -0.25
CA ASP A 46 -7.73 11.29 0.08
C ASP A 46 -8.89 11.64 -0.85
N ASN A 47 -8.86 11.16 -2.11
CA ASN A 47 -9.90 11.41 -3.09
C ASN A 47 -10.95 10.29 -3.16
N GLU A 48 -10.58 9.04 -2.86
CA GLU A 48 -11.45 7.86 -2.93
C GLU A 48 -11.32 6.99 -1.68
N LYS A 49 -11.70 7.59 -0.54
CA LYS A 49 -11.66 6.91 0.76
C LYS A 49 -12.44 5.58 0.70
N ASN A 50 -11.84 4.52 1.23
CA ASN A 50 -12.35 3.15 1.25
C ASN A 50 -12.40 2.41 -0.11
N ASN A 51 -11.85 2.95 -1.20
CA ASN A 51 -11.80 2.24 -2.48
C ASN A 51 -10.66 1.20 -2.53
N ILE A 52 -10.88 0.02 -1.96
CA ILE A 52 -9.87 -1.04 -1.88
C ILE A 52 -9.51 -1.63 -3.25
N GLU A 53 -10.42 -1.59 -4.22
CA GLU A 53 -10.13 -2.01 -5.58
C GLU A 53 -9.07 -1.11 -6.22
N LEU A 54 -9.19 0.20 -6.06
CA LEU A 54 -8.21 1.17 -6.55
C LEU A 54 -6.84 0.95 -5.92
N ILE A 55 -6.80 0.73 -4.60
CA ILE A 55 -5.54 0.48 -3.88
C ILE A 55 -4.93 -0.86 -4.28
N THR A 56 -5.75 -1.89 -4.48
CA THR A 56 -5.28 -3.20 -4.97
C THR A 56 -4.65 -3.08 -6.35
N LEU A 57 -5.28 -2.31 -7.24
CA LEU A 57 -4.74 -2.00 -8.56
C LEU A 57 -3.44 -1.19 -8.46
N ALA A 58 -3.37 -0.20 -7.57
CA ALA A 58 -2.14 0.58 -7.35
C ALA A 58 -0.98 -0.27 -6.81
N VAL A 59 -1.24 -1.28 -5.99
CA VAL A 59 -0.19 -2.14 -5.42
C VAL A 59 0.25 -3.22 -6.40
N ASN A 60 -0.68 -3.83 -7.16
CA ASN A 60 -0.41 -5.08 -7.89
C ASN A 60 -0.72 -5.03 -9.40
N GLY A 61 -1.27 -3.93 -9.92
CA GLY A 61 -1.61 -3.81 -11.34
C GLY A 61 -2.84 -4.62 -11.79
N GLY A 62 -3.57 -5.25 -10.87
CA GLY A 62 -4.79 -6.00 -11.16
C GLY A 62 -5.63 -6.24 -9.90
N ARG A 63 -6.63 -7.14 -10.01
CA ARG A 63 -7.58 -7.45 -8.90
C ARG A 63 -7.23 -8.71 -8.11
N ASN A 64 -6.06 -9.32 -8.37
CA ASN A 64 -5.63 -10.53 -7.67
C ASN A 64 -5.53 -10.28 -6.16
N GLY A 65 -6.22 -11.10 -5.37
CA GLY A 65 -6.31 -10.96 -3.91
C GLY A 65 -7.25 -9.87 -3.40
N LEU A 66 -8.07 -9.25 -4.26
CA LEU A 66 -8.98 -8.15 -3.86
C LEU A 66 -9.93 -8.55 -2.72
N ALA A 67 -10.57 -9.72 -2.81
CA ALA A 67 -11.51 -10.17 -1.79
C ALA A 67 -10.85 -10.31 -0.41
N GLU A 68 -9.65 -10.90 -0.35
CA GLU A 68 -8.88 -11.05 0.89
C GLU A 68 -8.44 -9.70 1.45
N ARG A 69 -7.98 -8.78 0.58
CA ARG A 69 -7.59 -7.42 0.98
C ARG A 69 -8.77 -6.62 1.54
N GLN A 70 -9.96 -6.78 0.96
CA GLN A 70 -11.18 -6.19 1.47
C GLN A 70 -11.50 -6.72 2.88
N GLN A 71 -11.40 -8.04 3.09
CA GLN A 71 -11.61 -8.64 4.41
C GLN A 71 -10.65 -8.08 5.47
N TYR A 72 -9.36 -7.95 5.16
CA TYR A 72 -8.41 -7.32 6.09
C TYR A 72 -8.74 -5.86 6.37
N PHE A 73 -9.11 -5.09 5.35
CA PHE A 73 -9.48 -3.69 5.52
C PHE A 73 -10.70 -3.53 6.43
N ASP A 74 -11.75 -4.30 6.19
CA ASP A 74 -12.99 -4.27 6.99
C ASP A 74 -12.72 -4.69 8.43
N ALA A 75 -11.90 -5.73 8.64
CA ALA A 75 -11.49 -6.16 9.97
C ALA A 75 -10.73 -5.06 10.74
N ILE A 76 -9.81 -4.35 10.08
CA ILE A 76 -9.08 -3.22 10.69
C ILE A 76 -10.02 -2.06 11.00
N LYS A 77 -10.93 -1.70 10.07
CA LYS A 77 -11.94 -0.67 10.32
C LYS A 77 -12.78 -0.98 11.55
N LYS A 78 -13.24 -2.23 11.66
CA LYS A 78 -14.03 -2.70 12.79
C LYS A 78 -13.26 -2.63 14.11
N GLU A 79 -12.04 -3.17 14.13
CA GLU A 79 -11.16 -3.17 15.31
C GLU A 79 -10.91 -1.73 15.82
N TRP A 80 -10.81 -0.77 14.89
CA TRP A 80 -10.52 0.63 15.23
C TRP A 80 -11.77 1.50 15.41
N GLY A 81 -12.98 0.93 15.32
CA GLY A 81 -14.24 1.67 15.46
C GLY A 81 -14.45 2.73 14.36
N LEU A 82 -13.95 2.46 13.15
CA LEU A 82 -14.01 3.37 11.99
C LEU A 82 -15.14 3.02 11.02
N GLU A 83 -16.06 2.12 11.40
CA GLU A 83 -17.18 1.67 10.56
C GLU A 83 -18.06 2.83 10.08
#